data_AF-A0A432FFF5-F1
#
_entry.id   AF-A0A432FFF5-F1
#
_cell.length_a   1.000
_cell.length_b   1.000
_cell.length_c   1.000
_cell.angle_alpha   90.00
_cell.angle_beta   90.00
_cell.angle_gamma   90.00
#
_symmetry.space_group_name_H-M   'P 1'
#
loop_
_entity.id
_entity.type
_entity.pdbx_description
1 polymer ?
#
loop_
_entity_poly.entity_id
_entity_poly.type
_entity_poly.pdbx_seq_one_letter_code
_entity_poly.pdbx_strand_id
1 'polypeptide(L)'
;AFFNNIDEAGLGPNNGNSPPFIEVPKSWPILSAEEAKFVVPAPMKIKVVQTSVPRPQPGATNTVMVLHELAKPRDTYRLERGLYDQPDKSERLHPATPPVLGPWKDQWPRNRLGLARWLVDPAHPLTARVTVNRLWQRYFGLGLVKTSENFGVQGELPSHPALLDWLATELVRRDWNLKAMHRLIVTSATYRQSSRIINPDDPENRLLARGPRKRLTPYAIRDAALFTSDLLNGKIGGRSVKPYMPPGIWRSISNASYKQDKGDKLYRRGMYTYWRRTVPPPTMMTFNAAAREICIVRNDHTTTPLQALTMMNNKTFVEAARFLGERMMKPRDQRPRQRVAEAFRRVTSRAPSKAELDLLMKDFRFYQKDFRKNAKAASQLLSVGERLRDPGLPAAQLAAYSLVANTILNLDEAIMQN
;
A
#
# COMPACT_ATOMS: atom_id res chain seq x y z
N ALA A 1 22.71 11.44 -18.32
CA ALA A 1 22.79 12.90 -18.47
C ALA A 1 21.68 13.66 -17.72
N PHE A 2 20.38 13.38 -17.92
CA PHE A 2 19.26 14.13 -17.29
C PHE A 2 19.34 14.32 -15.76
N PHE A 3 19.98 13.40 -15.03
CA PHE A 3 20.07 13.43 -13.57
C PHE A 3 21.48 13.77 -13.04
N ASN A 4 22.47 13.90 -13.92
CA ASN A 4 23.87 14.12 -13.53
C ASN A 4 24.14 15.56 -13.04
N ASN A 5 23.21 16.47 -13.30
CA ASN A 5 23.35 17.90 -13.01
C ASN A 5 22.74 18.30 -11.67
N ILE A 6 22.47 17.34 -10.79
CA ILE A 6 21.96 17.59 -9.44
C ILE A 6 23.13 17.87 -8.51
N ASP A 7 22.98 18.87 -7.65
CA ASP A 7 23.91 19.07 -6.54
C ASP A 7 23.70 17.94 -5.50
N GLU A 8 24.67 17.03 -5.43
CA GLU A 8 24.61 15.83 -4.57
C GLU A 8 25.39 16.03 -3.26
N ALA A 9 25.95 17.21 -3.04
CA ALA A 9 26.67 17.51 -1.82
C ALA A 9 25.75 17.35 -0.61
N GLY A 10 26.03 16.35 0.24
CA GLY A 10 25.20 16.03 1.41
C GLY A 10 24.41 14.71 1.34
N LEU A 11 24.49 13.94 0.25
CA LEU A 11 23.84 12.62 0.11
C LEU A 11 24.64 11.46 0.75
N GLY A 12 25.32 11.71 1.88
CA GLY A 12 26.12 10.72 2.60
C GLY A 12 25.33 9.91 3.64
N PRO A 13 25.78 8.69 4.01
CA PRO A 13 25.05 7.77 4.90
C PRO A 13 24.93 8.25 6.35
N ASN A 14 25.65 9.30 6.75
CA ASN A 14 25.74 9.76 8.13
C ASN A 14 25.07 11.13 8.32
N ASN A 15 23.74 11.08 8.52
CA ASN A 15 22.83 12.09 9.08
C ASN A 15 21.86 12.76 8.08
N GLY A 16 20.58 12.37 8.24
CA GLY A 16 19.35 13.10 7.96
C GLY A 16 19.32 14.24 6.95
N ASN A 17 18.41 14.11 5.99
CA ASN A 17 17.77 15.17 5.21
C ASN A 17 18.59 16.45 5.03
N SER A 18 19.51 16.42 4.08
CA SER A 18 20.37 17.56 3.75
C SER A 18 20.01 18.14 2.34
N PRO A 19 20.01 19.49 2.20
CA PRO A 19 19.37 20.38 1.19
C PRO A 19 19.62 20.13 -0.32
N PRO A 20 18.95 20.89 -1.23
CA PRO A 20 18.16 22.13 -1.03
C PRO A 20 16.70 21.94 -0.56
N PHE A 21 16.12 22.96 0.10
CA PHE A 21 14.75 22.93 0.63
C PHE A 21 13.87 24.06 0.04
N ILE A 22 12.57 23.80 -0.03
CA ILE A 22 11.54 24.84 -0.21
C ILE A 22 10.61 24.86 1.02
N GLU A 23 10.01 26.01 1.30
CA GLU A 23 8.92 26.08 2.26
C GLU A 23 7.68 25.38 1.71
N VAL A 24 7.01 24.61 2.56
CA VAL A 24 5.74 23.96 2.22
C VAL A 24 4.61 24.95 2.55
N PRO A 25 3.82 25.38 1.55
CA PRO A 25 2.68 26.25 1.79
C PRO A 25 1.70 25.64 2.80
N LYS A 26 1.08 26.46 3.65
CA LYS A 26 0.10 26.00 4.64
C LYS A 26 -1.14 25.35 4.00
N SER A 27 -1.43 25.71 2.75
CA SER A 27 -2.49 25.16 1.90
C SER A 27 -2.24 23.73 1.43
N TRP A 28 -0.99 23.22 1.55
CA TRP A 28 -0.67 21.84 1.18
C TRP A 28 -1.59 20.83 1.89
N PRO A 29 -2.15 19.84 1.17
CA PRO A 29 -1.81 19.41 -0.18
C PRO A 29 -2.61 20.05 -1.32
N ILE A 30 -3.50 21.01 -1.01
CA ILE A 30 -4.37 21.67 -2.01
C ILE A 30 -3.78 23.05 -2.30
N LEU A 31 -2.82 23.09 -3.22
CA LEU A 31 -2.18 24.33 -3.64
C LEU A 31 -3.03 25.08 -4.68
N SER A 32 -3.06 26.40 -4.61
CA SER A 32 -3.52 27.26 -5.71
C SER A 32 -2.58 27.20 -6.91
N ALA A 33 -3.02 27.71 -8.06
CA ALA A 33 -2.17 27.80 -9.26
C ALA A 33 -0.93 28.66 -9.03
N GLU A 34 -1.06 29.71 -8.21
CA GLU A 34 0.01 30.61 -7.80
C GLU A 34 1.04 29.90 -6.91
N GLU A 35 0.58 29.11 -5.94
CA GLU A 35 1.43 28.34 -5.02
C GLU A 35 2.09 27.13 -5.70
N ALA A 36 1.53 26.65 -6.81
CA ALA A 36 2.07 25.53 -7.58
C ALA A 36 3.15 25.92 -8.61
N LYS A 37 3.59 27.20 -8.62
CA LYS A 37 4.66 27.67 -9.50
C LYS A 37 6.03 27.13 -9.08
N PHE A 38 6.96 27.12 -10.04
CA PHE A 38 8.33 26.70 -9.79
C PHE A 38 9.01 27.62 -8.78
N VAL A 39 9.64 27.02 -7.76
CA VAL A 39 10.39 27.74 -6.72
C VAL A 39 11.85 27.32 -6.80
N VAL A 40 12.74 28.31 -6.86
CA VAL A 40 14.18 28.10 -6.69
C VAL A 40 14.44 27.96 -5.19
N PRO A 41 14.97 26.82 -4.72
CA PRO A 41 15.24 26.65 -3.30
C PRO A 41 16.41 27.53 -2.85
N ALA A 42 16.44 27.85 -1.56
CA ALA A 42 17.56 28.56 -0.97
C ALA A 42 18.87 27.75 -1.12
N PRO A 43 20.03 28.43 -1.29
CA PRO A 43 21.32 27.75 -1.43
C PRO A 43 21.64 26.92 -0.18
N MET A 44 22.31 25.79 -0.38
CA MET A 44 22.75 24.93 0.72
C MET A 44 23.70 25.69 1.65
N LYS A 45 23.43 25.63 2.95
CA LYS A 45 24.32 26.14 4.00
C LYS A 45 25.07 24.97 4.65
N ILE A 46 26.40 25.02 4.61
CA ILE A 46 27.28 24.01 5.22
C ILE A 46 27.79 24.55 6.56
N LYS A 47 27.77 23.71 7.61
CA LYS A 47 28.47 23.99 8.87
C LYS A 47 29.77 23.19 8.89
N VAL A 48 30.90 23.91 8.89
CA VAL A 48 32.23 23.32 9.07
C VAL A 48 32.57 23.35 10.55
N VAL A 49 32.86 22.19 11.14
CA VAL A 49 33.42 22.07 12.49
C VAL A 49 34.80 21.45 12.35
N GLN A 50 35.82 22.07 12.96
CA GLN A 50 37.27 21.89 12.72
C GLN A 50 37.82 20.45 12.73
N THR A 51 37.03 19.44 13.10
CA THR A 51 37.44 18.02 13.19
C THR A 51 36.51 17.05 12.46
N SER A 52 35.55 17.52 11.66
CA SER A 52 34.54 16.66 11.03
C SER A 52 34.26 17.01 9.57
N VAL A 53 33.80 16.01 8.82
CA VAL A 53 33.26 16.17 7.47
C VAL A 53 32.18 17.26 7.50
N PRO A 54 32.26 18.31 6.64
CA PRO A 54 31.29 19.39 6.61
C PRO A 54 29.87 18.84 6.48
N ARG A 55 28.98 19.25 7.39
CA ARG A 55 27.58 18.77 7.40
C ARG A 55 26.65 19.88 6.94
N PRO A 56 25.72 19.59 6.02
CA PRO A 56 24.67 20.55 5.68
C PRO A 56 23.74 20.81 6.87
N GLN A 57 23.13 22.00 6.89
CA GLN A 57 22.14 22.31 7.91
C GLN A 57 20.84 21.51 7.69
N PRO A 58 20.24 20.95 8.76
CA PRO A 58 18.95 20.28 8.65
C PRO A 58 17.83 21.27 8.32
N GLY A 59 16.83 20.82 7.57
CA GLY A 59 15.65 21.61 7.24
C GLY A 59 14.74 21.88 8.43
N ALA A 60 13.85 22.87 8.31
CA ALA A 60 12.83 23.19 9.30
C ALA A 60 11.60 22.27 9.18
N THR A 61 10.73 22.28 10.19
CA THR A 61 9.53 21.40 10.21
C THR A 61 8.49 21.73 9.14
N ASN A 62 8.56 22.93 8.56
CA ASN A 62 7.71 23.43 7.48
C ASN A 62 8.41 23.42 6.12
N THR A 63 9.56 22.75 5.97
CA THR A 63 10.27 22.66 4.69
C THR A 63 10.27 21.23 4.15
N VAL A 64 10.43 21.11 2.82
CA VAL A 64 10.62 19.83 2.12
C VAL A 64 11.89 19.89 1.29
N MET A 65 12.64 18.78 1.26
CA MET A 65 13.80 18.65 0.39
C MET A 65 13.38 18.57 -1.07
N VAL A 66 14.13 19.24 -1.93
CA VAL A 66 13.95 19.21 -3.37
C VAL A 66 15.28 18.96 -4.05
N LEU A 67 15.25 18.36 -5.24
CA LEU A 67 16.44 18.23 -6.08
C LEU A 67 16.46 19.41 -7.05
N HIS A 68 17.49 20.25 -7.00
CA HIS A 68 17.67 21.38 -7.89
C HIS A 68 18.82 21.15 -8.88
N GLU A 69 18.68 21.66 -10.10
CA GLU A 69 19.74 21.58 -11.12
C GLU A 69 20.86 22.57 -10.78
N LEU A 70 22.10 22.21 -11.08
CA LEU A 70 23.25 23.10 -11.02
C LEU A 70 23.14 24.20 -12.07
N ALA A 71 23.57 25.41 -11.71
CA ALA A 71 23.64 26.54 -12.65
C ALA A 71 24.54 26.22 -13.87
N LYS A 72 25.62 25.47 -13.65
CA LYS A 72 26.47 24.91 -14.70
C LYS A 72 26.35 23.39 -14.70
N PRO A 73 25.77 22.78 -15.75
CA PRO A 73 25.72 21.33 -15.91
C PRO A 73 27.10 20.68 -15.85
N ARG A 74 27.17 19.48 -15.26
CA ARG A 74 28.38 18.66 -15.29
C ARG A 74 28.62 18.12 -16.70
N ASP A 75 29.88 17.98 -17.05
CA ASP A 75 30.24 17.24 -18.25
C ASP A 75 29.91 15.75 -18.03
N THR A 76 29.28 15.12 -19.02
CA THR A 76 28.87 13.71 -18.96
C THR A 76 29.54 12.99 -20.11
N TYR A 77 30.13 11.83 -19.84
CA TYR A 77 30.89 11.04 -20.79
C TYR A 77 30.42 9.59 -20.76
N ARG A 78 30.66 8.84 -21.84
CA ARG A 78 30.48 7.37 -21.84
C ARG A 78 31.58 6.78 -20.96
N LEU A 79 31.24 5.78 -20.14
CA LEU A 79 32.24 5.06 -19.35
C LEU A 79 32.66 3.80 -20.09
N GLU A 80 33.97 3.60 -20.24
CA GLU A 80 34.49 2.38 -20.85
C GLU A 80 34.19 1.18 -19.95
N ARG A 81 33.35 0.27 -20.47
CA ARG A 81 32.81 -0.90 -19.73
C ARG A 81 32.12 -0.53 -18.40
N GLY A 82 31.67 0.71 -18.24
CA GLY A 82 31.02 1.19 -17.02
C GLY A 82 31.97 1.55 -15.87
N LEU A 83 33.30 1.59 -16.09
CA LEU A 83 34.27 1.97 -15.06
C LEU A 83 34.24 3.49 -14.82
N TYR A 84 33.99 3.88 -13.56
CA TYR A 84 33.76 5.28 -13.18
C TYR A 84 34.97 6.19 -13.39
N ASP A 85 36.17 5.63 -13.36
CA ASP A 85 37.46 6.29 -13.51
C ASP A 85 37.97 6.27 -14.97
N GLN A 86 37.22 5.66 -15.90
CA GLN A 86 37.57 5.58 -17.32
C GLN A 86 36.50 6.20 -18.22
N PRO A 87 36.29 7.53 -18.14
CA PRO A 87 35.41 8.23 -19.08
C PRO A 87 36.08 8.40 -20.45
N ASP A 88 35.36 8.06 -21.51
CA ASP A 88 35.71 8.41 -22.88
C ASP A 88 35.45 9.91 -23.10
N LYS A 89 36.53 10.70 -23.09
CA LYS A 89 36.48 12.16 -23.26
C LYS A 89 36.44 12.62 -24.73
N SER A 90 36.35 11.69 -25.68
CA SER A 90 36.26 12.04 -27.11
C SER A 90 34.93 12.73 -27.45
N GLU A 91 33.85 12.37 -26.76
CA GLU A 91 32.51 12.92 -26.99
C GLU A 91 31.83 13.27 -25.67
N ARG A 92 31.43 14.55 -25.53
CA ARG A 92 30.57 14.97 -24.44
C ARG A 92 29.12 14.59 -24.74
N LEU A 93 28.51 13.85 -23.83
CA LEU A 93 27.11 13.44 -23.93
C LEU A 93 26.17 14.54 -23.41
N HIS A 94 25.02 14.66 -24.08
CA HIS A 94 23.93 15.56 -23.72
C HIS A 94 22.65 14.79 -23.34
N PRO A 95 21.72 15.40 -22.59
CA PRO A 95 20.43 14.77 -22.30
C PRO A 95 19.64 14.46 -23.58
N ALA A 96 19.38 13.18 -23.82
CA ALA A 96 18.67 12.67 -24.98
C ALA A 96 17.83 11.43 -24.62
N THR A 97 16.84 11.14 -25.46
CA THR A 97 15.93 9.98 -25.33
C THR A 97 16.15 9.01 -26.50
N PRO A 98 15.82 7.71 -26.34
CA PRO A 98 15.88 6.77 -27.45
C PRO A 98 14.90 7.15 -28.58
N PRO A 99 15.36 7.40 -29.82
CA PRO A 99 14.48 7.86 -30.91
C PRO A 99 13.33 6.91 -31.22
N VAL A 100 13.54 5.60 -31.01
CA VAL A 100 12.51 4.55 -31.19
C VAL A 100 11.29 4.72 -30.29
N LEU A 101 11.42 5.46 -29.18
CA LEU A 101 10.33 5.74 -28.25
C LEU A 101 9.64 7.09 -28.51
N GLY A 102 9.98 7.75 -29.61
CA GLY A 102 9.36 8.99 -30.05
C GLY A 102 10.31 10.20 -30.01
N PRO A 103 9.99 11.25 -30.79
CA PRO A 103 10.87 12.39 -30.98
C PRO A 103 10.91 13.31 -29.75
N TRP A 104 12.02 14.03 -29.61
CA TRP A 104 12.10 15.19 -28.71
C TRP A 104 11.57 16.43 -29.41
N LYS A 105 10.71 17.21 -28.73
CA LYS A 105 10.23 18.50 -29.24
C LYS A 105 11.14 19.62 -28.76
N ASP A 106 11.63 20.47 -29.67
CA ASP A 106 12.64 21.49 -29.34
C ASP A 106 12.17 22.54 -28.32
N GLN A 107 10.86 22.76 -28.21
CA GLN A 107 10.27 23.60 -27.16
C GLN A 107 10.47 23.07 -25.73
N TRP A 108 10.90 21.82 -25.56
CA TRP A 108 11.13 21.22 -24.26
C TRP A 108 12.56 21.47 -23.77
N PRO A 109 12.73 21.94 -22.53
CA PRO A 109 14.06 22.16 -21.97
C PRO A 109 14.80 20.83 -21.82
N ARG A 110 16.09 20.78 -22.16
CA ARG A 110 16.94 19.58 -22.08
C ARG A 110 17.35 19.25 -20.62
N ASN A 111 16.35 19.09 -19.76
CA ASN A 111 16.48 18.76 -18.34
C ASN A 111 15.33 17.82 -17.90
N ARG A 112 15.19 17.57 -16.60
CA ARG A 112 14.17 16.65 -16.06
C ARG A 112 12.72 17.09 -16.35
N LEU A 113 12.47 18.39 -16.50
CA LEU A 113 11.14 18.88 -16.88
C LEU A 113 10.81 18.51 -18.33
N GLY A 114 11.74 18.66 -19.27
CA GLY A 114 11.54 18.20 -20.64
C GLY A 114 11.38 16.69 -20.72
N LEU A 115 12.15 15.93 -19.93
CA LEU A 115 12.00 14.46 -19.86
C LEU A 115 10.60 14.08 -19.36
N ALA A 116 10.08 14.77 -18.35
CA ALA A 116 8.73 14.56 -17.86
C ALA A 116 7.68 14.87 -18.94
N ARG A 117 7.84 15.98 -19.69
CA ARG A 117 6.96 16.33 -20.82
C ARG A 117 7.00 15.27 -21.93
N TRP A 118 8.18 14.78 -22.29
CA TRP A 118 8.35 13.70 -23.28
C TRP A 118 7.69 12.39 -22.81
N LEU A 119 7.84 12.02 -21.54
CA LEU A 119 7.24 10.80 -20.98
C LEU A 119 5.71 10.80 -21.05
N VAL A 120 5.06 11.94 -20.79
CA VAL A 120 3.59 12.05 -20.78
C VAL A 120 3.02 12.60 -22.09
N ASP A 121 3.86 12.75 -23.12
CA ASP A 121 3.41 13.22 -24.43
C ASP A 121 2.45 12.17 -25.04
N PRO A 122 1.33 12.60 -25.66
CA PRO A 122 0.41 11.70 -26.35
C PRO A 122 1.06 10.80 -27.41
N ALA A 123 2.16 11.24 -28.03
CA ALA A 123 2.88 10.45 -29.02
C ALA A 123 3.80 9.38 -28.39
N HIS A 124 4.05 9.42 -27.08
CA HIS A 124 4.92 8.47 -26.42
C HIS A 124 4.22 7.10 -26.30
N PRO A 125 4.81 6.01 -26.83
CA PRO A 125 4.09 4.74 -27.02
C PRO A 125 3.85 3.95 -25.72
N LEU A 126 4.67 4.12 -24.68
CA LEU A 126 4.64 3.20 -23.53
C LEU A 126 3.93 3.73 -22.29
N THR A 127 4.09 5.00 -21.93
CA THR A 127 3.65 5.54 -20.63
C THR A 127 2.18 5.30 -20.36
N ALA A 128 1.30 5.59 -21.33
CA ALA A 128 -0.13 5.36 -21.16
C ALA A 128 -0.44 3.86 -21.02
N ARG A 129 0.13 3.00 -21.89
CA ARG A 129 -0.04 1.53 -21.86
C ARG A 129 0.41 0.91 -20.54
N VAL A 130 1.60 1.27 -20.06
CA VAL A 130 2.13 0.81 -18.78
C VAL A 130 1.24 1.28 -17.62
N THR A 131 0.77 2.53 -17.67
CA THR A 131 -0.10 3.10 -16.64
C THR A 131 -1.43 2.35 -16.57
N VAL A 132 -2.14 2.19 -17.69
CA VAL A 132 -3.44 1.50 -17.70
C VAL A 132 -3.30 0.01 -17.40
N ASN A 133 -2.21 -0.63 -17.78
CA ASN A 133 -1.95 -2.02 -17.41
C ASN A 133 -1.79 -2.17 -15.88
N ARG A 134 -1.10 -1.23 -15.23
CA ARG A 134 -1.00 -1.20 -13.76
C ARG A 134 -2.35 -0.91 -13.11
N LEU A 135 -3.17 -0.02 -13.67
CA LEU A 135 -4.54 0.21 -13.21
C LEU A 135 -5.38 -1.06 -13.32
N TRP A 136 -5.30 -1.75 -14.46
CA TRP A 136 -5.97 -3.01 -14.72
C TRP A 136 -5.55 -4.08 -13.71
N GLN A 137 -4.24 -4.29 -13.53
CA GLN A 137 -3.68 -5.20 -12.51
C GLN A 137 -4.16 -4.87 -11.10
N ARG A 138 -4.31 -3.58 -10.76
CA ARG A 138 -4.84 -3.15 -9.46
C ARG A 138 -6.30 -3.53 -9.24
N TYR A 139 -7.08 -3.85 -10.27
CA TYR A 139 -8.44 -4.35 -10.14
C TYR A 139 -8.53 -5.85 -10.35
N PHE A 140 -7.95 -6.34 -11.45
CA PHE A 140 -8.04 -7.74 -11.87
C PHE A 140 -6.99 -8.66 -11.24
N GLY A 141 -6.01 -8.12 -10.52
CA GLY A 141 -4.91 -8.87 -9.92
C GLY A 141 -3.76 -9.13 -10.90
N LEU A 142 -4.09 -9.35 -12.17
CA LEU A 142 -3.16 -9.50 -13.27
C LEU A 142 -3.34 -8.38 -14.29
N GLY A 143 -2.25 -7.88 -14.87
CA GLY A 143 -2.29 -6.96 -16.00
C GLY A 143 -2.71 -7.65 -17.29
N LEU A 144 -3.15 -6.87 -18.29
CA LEU A 144 -3.29 -7.36 -19.67
C LEU A 144 -1.94 -7.88 -20.17
N VAL A 145 -0.86 -7.15 -19.87
CA VAL A 145 0.52 -7.64 -19.87
C VAL A 145 0.86 -8.15 -18.47
N LYS A 146 1.10 -9.45 -18.35
CA LYS A 146 1.38 -10.13 -17.07
C LYS A 146 2.70 -9.67 -16.44
N THR A 147 3.72 -9.43 -17.25
CA THR A 147 5.04 -8.88 -16.87
C THR A 147 4.98 -7.37 -16.79
N SER A 148 4.32 -6.84 -15.76
CA SER A 148 4.05 -5.40 -15.64
C SER A 148 5.30 -4.53 -15.48
N GLU A 149 6.42 -5.16 -15.15
CA GLU A 149 7.78 -4.63 -15.09
C GLU A 149 8.54 -4.67 -16.42
N ASN A 150 8.07 -5.44 -17.41
CA ASN A 150 8.74 -5.60 -18.70
C ASN A 150 7.73 -5.59 -19.87
N PHE A 151 7.71 -4.47 -20.59
CA PHE A 151 6.93 -4.27 -21.82
C PHE A 151 7.78 -4.47 -23.09
N GLY A 152 9.02 -4.94 -22.95
CA GLY A 152 9.90 -5.24 -24.07
C GLY A 152 9.75 -6.67 -24.59
N VAL A 153 10.66 -7.08 -25.47
CA VAL A 153 10.65 -8.40 -26.14
C VAL A 153 10.83 -9.60 -25.20
N GLN A 154 11.33 -9.36 -23.99
CA GLN A 154 11.47 -10.37 -22.94
C GLN A 154 10.24 -10.43 -22.01
N GLY A 155 9.27 -9.54 -22.21
CA GLY A 155 7.98 -9.55 -21.53
C GLY A 155 6.95 -10.41 -22.24
N GLU A 156 5.83 -10.66 -21.57
CA GLU A 156 4.69 -11.33 -22.18
C GLU A 156 3.87 -10.37 -23.05
N LEU A 157 3.34 -10.87 -24.16
CA LEU A 157 2.42 -10.10 -24.99
C LEU A 157 1.10 -9.81 -24.24
N PRO A 158 0.42 -8.68 -24.53
CA PRO A 158 -0.88 -8.40 -23.93
C PRO A 158 -1.89 -9.47 -24.33
N SER A 159 -2.70 -9.96 -23.38
CA SER A 159 -3.78 -10.90 -23.69
C SER A 159 -4.86 -10.29 -24.58
N HIS A 160 -5.07 -8.97 -24.45
CA HIS A 160 -6.05 -8.20 -25.24
C HIS A 160 -5.39 -6.91 -25.76
N PRO A 161 -4.62 -6.95 -26.85
CA PRO A 161 -3.87 -5.80 -27.36
C PRO A 161 -4.78 -4.62 -27.71
N ALA A 162 -5.89 -4.86 -28.41
CA ALA A 162 -6.84 -3.81 -28.79
C ALA A 162 -7.46 -3.11 -27.57
N LEU A 163 -7.74 -3.86 -26.49
CA LEU A 163 -8.25 -3.28 -25.24
C LEU A 163 -7.19 -2.44 -24.53
N LEU A 164 -5.93 -2.92 -24.50
CA LEU A 164 -4.82 -2.17 -23.91
C LEU A 164 -4.62 -0.83 -24.64
N ASP A 165 -4.61 -0.86 -25.97
CA ASP A 165 -4.47 0.34 -26.80
C ASP A 165 -5.64 1.30 -26.60
N TRP A 166 -6.87 0.79 -26.60
CA TRP A 166 -8.06 1.60 -26.36
C TRP A 166 -8.02 2.28 -24.99
N LEU A 167 -7.69 1.55 -23.91
CA LEU A 167 -7.56 2.12 -22.56
C LEU A 167 -6.46 3.17 -22.50
N ALA A 168 -5.32 2.93 -23.15
CA ALA A 168 -4.19 3.86 -23.16
C ALA A 168 -4.56 5.17 -23.85
N THR A 169 -5.18 5.11 -25.03
CA THR A 169 -5.66 6.31 -25.74
C THR A 169 -6.77 7.00 -24.96
N GLU A 170 -7.66 6.26 -24.31
CA GLU A 170 -8.72 6.82 -23.47
C GLU A 170 -8.18 7.57 -22.25
N LEU A 171 -7.11 7.07 -21.62
CA LEU A 171 -6.43 7.77 -20.52
C LEU A 171 -5.88 9.12 -20.99
N VAL A 172 -5.24 9.17 -22.16
CA VAL A 172 -4.70 10.40 -22.75
C VAL A 172 -5.83 11.36 -23.13
N ARG A 173 -6.90 10.87 -23.78
CA ARG A 173 -8.08 11.67 -24.18
C ARG A 173 -8.81 12.29 -22.98
N ARG A 174 -8.73 11.66 -21.81
CA ARG A 174 -9.29 12.15 -20.54
C ARG A 174 -8.31 13.02 -19.75
N ASP A 175 -7.26 13.53 -20.38
CA ASP A 175 -6.24 14.38 -19.75
C ASP A 175 -5.62 13.70 -18.51
N TRP A 176 -5.26 12.43 -18.65
CA TRP A 176 -4.64 11.62 -17.60
C TRP A 176 -5.47 11.48 -16.31
N ASN A 177 -6.80 11.69 -16.40
CA ASN A 177 -7.69 11.62 -15.23
C ASN A 177 -7.85 10.17 -14.72
N LEU A 178 -7.04 9.82 -13.72
CA LEU A 178 -7.05 8.49 -13.10
C LEU A 178 -8.40 8.15 -12.47
N LYS A 179 -9.11 9.11 -11.85
CA LYS A 179 -10.43 8.85 -11.25
C LYS A 179 -11.46 8.44 -12.31
N ALA A 180 -11.42 9.08 -13.47
CA ALA A 180 -12.28 8.72 -14.58
C ALA A 180 -11.97 7.31 -15.10
N MET A 181 -10.69 6.95 -15.22
CA MET A 181 -10.28 5.59 -15.62
C MET A 181 -10.67 4.53 -14.58
N HIS A 182 -10.50 4.82 -13.29
CA HIS A 182 -10.96 3.95 -12.20
C HIS A 182 -12.45 3.67 -12.34
N ARG A 183 -13.28 4.73 -12.48
CA ARG A 183 -14.73 4.60 -12.67
C ARG A 183 -15.06 3.79 -13.91
N LEU A 184 -14.41 4.06 -15.05
CA LEU A 184 -14.61 3.34 -16.30
C LEU A 184 -14.38 1.82 -16.12
N ILE A 185 -13.27 1.45 -15.48
CA ILE A 185 -12.95 0.03 -15.24
C ILE A 185 -13.97 -0.61 -14.28
N VAL A 186 -14.23 -0.01 -13.11
CA VAL A 186 -15.10 -0.64 -12.09
C VAL A 186 -16.58 -0.68 -12.47
N THR A 187 -16.99 0.12 -13.45
CA THR A 187 -18.37 0.12 -13.99
C THR A 187 -18.52 -0.71 -15.27
N SER A 188 -17.43 -1.26 -15.80
CA SER A 188 -17.47 -2.14 -16.98
C SER A 188 -18.30 -3.40 -16.74
N ALA A 189 -18.84 -3.99 -17.81
CA ALA A 189 -19.50 -5.30 -17.72
C ALA A 189 -18.51 -6.36 -17.20
N THR A 190 -17.27 -6.34 -17.71
CA THR A 190 -16.21 -7.28 -17.36
C THR A 190 -15.87 -7.29 -15.87
N TYR A 191 -15.74 -6.12 -15.22
CA TYR A 191 -15.46 -6.03 -13.79
C TYR A 191 -16.64 -6.48 -12.92
N ARG A 192 -17.88 -6.25 -13.38
CA ARG A 192 -19.11 -6.58 -12.64
C ARG A 192 -19.58 -8.02 -12.83
N GLN A 193 -18.84 -8.85 -13.55
CA GLN A 193 -19.12 -10.28 -13.66
C GLN A 193 -19.06 -10.98 -12.30
N SER A 194 -19.73 -12.13 -12.19
CA SER A 194 -19.57 -12.99 -11.01
C SER A 194 -18.15 -13.55 -10.95
N SER A 195 -17.53 -13.55 -9.77
CA SER A 195 -16.23 -14.17 -9.52
C SER A 195 -16.30 -15.71 -9.38
N ARG A 196 -17.47 -16.32 -9.61
CA ARG A 196 -17.63 -17.78 -9.63
C ARG A 196 -16.85 -18.39 -10.80
N ILE A 197 -16.11 -19.45 -10.53
CA ILE A 197 -15.43 -20.22 -11.58
C ILE A 197 -16.49 -21.05 -12.30
N ILE A 198 -16.74 -20.70 -13.57
CA ILE A 198 -17.67 -21.41 -14.45
C ILE A 198 -16.90 -22.15 -15.55
N ASN A 199 -15.79 -21.59 -16.01
CA ASN A 199 -14.88 -22.20 -16.97
C ASN A 199 -13.55 -22.59 -16.30
N PRO A 200 -13.25 -23.90 -16.12
CA PRO A 200 -11.99 -24.35 -15.55
C PRO A 200 -10.78 -24.12 -16.48
N ASP A 201 -11.00 -23.88 -17.77
CA ASP A 201 -9.93 -23.71 -18.78
C ASP A 201 -9.25 -22.33 -18.71
N ASP A 202 -9.78 -21.40 -17.90
CA ASP A 202 -9.16 -20.10 -17.62
C ASP A 202 -8.80 -19.95 -16.12
N PRO A 203 -7.84 -20.73 -15.60
CA PRO A 203 -7.51 -20.73 -14.17
C PRO A 203 -6.97 -19.38 -13.68
N GLU A 204 -6.22 -18.66 -14.52
CA GLU A 204 -5.65 -17.34 -14.19
C GLU A 204 -6.58 -16.15 -14.50
N ASN A 205 -7.79 -16.40 -15.04
CA ASN A 205 -8.70 -15.36 -15.52
C ASN A 205 -8.08 -14.47 -16.62
N ARG A 206 -7.22 -15.03 -17.49
CA ARG A 206 -6.55 -14.34 -18.62
C ARG A 206 -7.54 -13.97 -19.72
N LEU A 207 -8.57 -14.79 -19.93
CA LEU A 207 -9.65 -14.56 -20.90
C LEU A 207 -10.80 -13.73 -20.32
N LEU A 208 -10.70 -13.35 -19.03
CA LEU A 208 -11.68 -12.52 -18.33
C LEU A 208 -13.07 -13.18 -18.28
N ALA A 209 -13.11 -14.52 -18.22
CA ALA A 209 -14.33 -15.33 -18.19
C ALA A 209 -15.13 -15.18 -16.88
N ARG A 210 -14.57 -14.50 -15.86
CA ARG A 210 -15.23 -14.22 -14.58
C ARG A 210 -14.78 -12.88 -13.99
N GLY A 211 -15.51 -12.45 -12.96
CA GLY A 211 -15.15 -11.31 -12.12
C GLY A 211 -13.79 -11.50 -11.44
N PRO A 212 -13.10 -10.41 -11.08
CA PRO A 212 -11.80 -10.48 -10.46
C PRO A 212 -11.92 -10.90 -8.98
N ARG A 213 -11.31 -12.04 -8.63
CA ARG A 213 -11.12 -12.46 -7.23
C ARG A 213 -9.64 -12.42 -6.88
N LYS A 214 -9.28 -11.69 -5.83
CA LYS A 214 -7.90 -11.64 -5.33
C LYS A 214 -7.80 -11.29 -3.86
N ARG A 215 -6.70 -11.70 -3.22
CA ARG A 215 -6.41 -11.33 -1.84
C ARG A 215 -6.20 -9.81 -1.70
N LEU A 216 -6.73 -9.26 -0.61
CA LEU A 216 -6.47 -7.89 -0.17
C LEU A 216 -4.96 -7.66 -0.01
N THR A 217 -4.52 -6.44 -0.29
CA THR A 217 -3.11 -6.08 -0.12
C THR A 217 -2.67 -6.28 1.35
N PRO A 218 -1.37 -6.53 1.61
CA PRO A 218 -0.86 -6.67 2.98
C PRO A 218 -1.23 -5.51 3.92
N TYR A 219 -1.46 -4.32 3.37
CA TYR A 219 -1.89 -3.13 4.12
C TYR A 219 -3.38 -3.11 4.42
N ALA A 220 -4.19 -3.68 3.52
CA ALA A 220 -5.64 -3.65 3.58
C ALA A 220 -6.23 -4.78 4.43
N ILE A 221 -5.54 -5.91 4.64
CA ILE A 221 -6.04 -7.02 5.46
C ILE A 221 -6.32 -6.56 6.90
N ARG A 222 -5.35 -5.88 7.52
CA ARG A 222 -5.54 -5.29 8.84
C ARG A 222 -6.65 -4.24 8.82
N ASP A 223 -6.68 -3.39 7.80
CA ASP A 223 -7.66 -2.31 7.71
C ASP A 223 -9.09 -2.86 7.56
N ALA A 224 -9.27 -3.97 6.85
CA ALA A 224 -10.54 -4.68 6.74
C ALA A 224 -11.01 -5.19 8.12
N ALA A 225 -10.13 -5.85 8.89
CA ALA A 225 -10.47 -6.29 10.24
C ALA A 225 -10.85 -5.12 11.18
N LEU A 226 -10.13 -4.00 11.12
CA LEU A 226 -10.47 -2.80 11.89
C LEU A 226 -11.77 -2.15 11.43
N PHE A 227 -12.03 -2.14 10.11
CA PHE A 227 -13.25 -1.58 9.55
C PHE A 227 -14.47 -2.43 9.91
N THR A 228 -14.32 -3.76 9.89
CA THR A 228 -15.40 -4.70 10.23
C THR A 228 -15.78 -4.67 11.70
N SER A 229 -14.87 -4.21 12.56
CA SER A 229 -15.03 -4.14 14.01
C SER A 229 -15.32 -2.74 14.57
N ASP A 230 -15.60 -1.74 13.73
CA ASP A 230 -15.77 -0.32 14.13
C ASP A 230 -14.55 0.31 14.83
N LEU A 231 -13.35 -0.28 14.67
CA LEU A 231 -12.12 0.23 15.26
C LEU A 231 -11.38 1.22 14.35
N LEU A 232 -11.54 1.10 13.02
CA LEU A 232 -10.72 1.84 12.06
C LEU A 232 -10.81 3.36 12.24
N ASN A 233 -9.65 3.99 12.50
CA ASN A 233 -9.52 5.44 12.40
C ASN A 233 -9.30 5.85 10.93
N GLY A 234 -10.34 6.45 10.34
CA GLY A 234 -10.38 6.87 8.95
C GLY A 234 -9.60 8.14 8.59
N LYS A 235 -8.96 8.81 9.56
CA LYS A 235 -8.23 10.07 9.32
C LYS A 235 -7.19 9.90 8.19
N ILE A 236 -7.17 10.84 7.25
CA ILE A 236 -6.18 10.92 6.16
C ILE A 236 -5.12 11.99 6.49
N GLY A 237 -3.87 11.74 6.11
CA GLY A 237 -2.71 12.61 6.35
C GLY A 237 -2.07 12.47 7.74
N GLY A 238 -1.05 13.28 8.01
CA GLY A 238 -0.32 13.30 9.27
C GLY A 238 0.81 12.27 9.38
N ARG A 239 1.51 12.29 10.52
CA ARG A 239 2.69 11.45 10.77
C ARG A 239 2.36 9.96 10.84
N SER A 240 3.35 9.14 10.53
CA SER A 240 3.28 7.69 10.74
C SER A 240 3.05 7.35 12.22
N VAL A 241 2.40 6.21 12.46
CA VAL A 241 2.06 5.69 13.79
C VAL A 241 2.71 4.34 14.04
N LYS A 242 2.84 3.99 15.31
CA LYS A 242 3.45 2.76 15.79
C LYS A 242 2.39 1.87 16.47
N PRO A 243 1.59 1.09 15.70
CA PRO A 243 0.58 0.18 16.24
C PRO A 243 1.22 -1.02 16.95
N TYR A 244 0.42 -2.03 17.32
CA TYR A 244 0.93 -3.25 17.94
C TYR A 244 2.04 -3.92 17.12
N MET A 245 3.14 -4.24 17.79
CA MET A 245 4.23 -5.07 17.26
C MET A 245 4.73 -6.02 18.36
N PRO A 246 5.40 -7.13 17.98
CA PRO A 246 6.04 -8.01 18.95
C PRO A 246 7.02 -7.25 19.86
N PRO A 247 7.11 -7.60 21.16
CA PRO A 247 8.12 -7.04 22.05
C PRO A 247 9.53 -7.24 21.50
N GLY A 248 10.39 -6.24 21.65
CA GLY A 248 11.80 -6.36 21.27
C GLY A 248 12.08 -6.38 19.75
N ILE A 249 11.10 -6.09 18.89
CA ILE A 249 11.24 -6.20 17.42
C ILE A 249 12.47 -5.49 16.82
N TRP A 250 13.00 -4.44 17.46
CA TRP A 250 14.18 -3.71 16.99
C TRP A 250 15.51 -4.09 17.66
N ARG A 251 15.46 -4.91 18.71
CA ARG A 251 16.65 -5.30 19.50
C ARG A 251 17.61 -6.19 18.72
N SER A 252 17.12 -6.93 17.73
CA SER A 252 17.96 -7.81 16.91
C SER A 252 18.91 -7.07 15.96
N ILE A 253 18.67 -5.79 15.67
CA ILE A 253 19.44 -5.01 14.70
C ILE A 253 20.08 -3.75 15.31
N SER A 254 19.58 -3.27 16.45
CA SER A 254 20.09 -2.05 17.07
C SER A 254 19.69 -1.92 18.54
N ASN A 255 20.36 -1.05 19.28
CA ASN A 255 19.98 -0.64 20.64
C ASN A 255 18.67 0.18 20.70
N ALA A 256 18.01 0.44 19.57
CA ALA A 256 16.75 1.16 19.53
C ALA A 256 15.58 0.29 20.01
N SER A 257 14.65 0.90 20.77
CA SER A 257 13.43 0.25 21.24
C SER A 257 12.19 0.71 20.50
N TYR A 258 11.32 -0.23 20.14
CA TYR A 258 10.01 0.08 19.58
C TYR A 258 9.09 0.61 20.69
N LYS A 259 8.79 1.90 20.64
CA LYS A 259 7.80 2.55 21.51
C LYS A 259 6.46 2.55 20.80
N GLN A 260 5.55 1.69 21.24
CA GLN A 260 4.19 1.63 20.72
C GLN A 260 3.44 2.92 21.04
N ASP A 261 2.67 3.42 20.07
CA ASP A 261 1.71 4.50 20.30
C ASP A 261 0.50 3.99 21.13
N LYS A 262 -0.40 4.92 21.48
CA LYS A 262 -1.59 4.68 22.32
C LYS A 262 -2.85 5.26 21.68
N GLY A 263 -4.02 4.80 22.14
CA GLY A 263 -5.33 5.31 21.72
C GLY A 263 -5.56 5.18 20.21
N ASP A 264 -6.22 6.18 19.61
CA ASP A 264 -6.61 6.22 18.20
C ASP A 264 -5.48 5.96 17.18
N LYS A 265 -4.22 6.18 17.58
CA LYS A 265 -3.06 5.91 16.73
C LYS A 265 -2.89 4.42 16.44
N LEU A 266 -3.35 3.54 17.33
CA LEU A 266 -3.28 2.08 17.17
C LEU A 266 -4.17 1.57 16.04
N TYR A 267 -5.20 2.33 15.67
CA TYR A 267 -6.24 1.92 14.74
C TYR A 267 -6.24 2.70 13.42
N ARG A 268 -5.19 3.47 13.13
CA ARG A 268 -5.05 4.10 11.80
C ARG A 268 -4.86 3.05 10.71
N ARG A 269 -5.20 3.43 9.47
CA ARG A 269 -4.93 2.64 8.26
C ARG A 269 -3.48 2.18 8.19
N GLY A 270 -3.25 0.96 7.70
CA GLY A 270 -1.93 0.34 7.57
C GLY A 270 -0.95 1.18 6.74
N MET A 271 -1.46 2.00 5.83
CA MET A 271 -0.69 3.00 5.08
C MET A 271 0.10 3.97 5.97
N TYR A 272 -0.35 4.24 7.20
CA TYR A 272 0.34 5.11 8.16
C TYR A 272 1.25 4.36 9.13
N THR A 273 1.35 3.03 9.06
CA THR A 273 2.25 2.27 9.94
C THR A 273 3.69 2.66 9.67
N TYR A 274 4.42 2.97 10.74
CA TYR A 274 5.84 3.29 10.67
C TYR A 274 6.62 2.09 10.12
N TRP A 275 7.43 2.36 9.10
CA TRP A 275 8.22 1.35 8.40
C TRP A 275 9.70 1.63 8.53
N ARG A 276 10.41 0.78 9.28
CA ARG A 276 11.87 0.82 9.33
C ARG A 276 12.43 -0.06 8.22
N ARG A 277 13.29 0.48 7.34
CA ARG A 277 13.79 -0.25 6.15
C ARG A 277 14.38 -1.62 6.49
N THR A 278 15.18 -1.71 7.57
CA THR A 278 15.81 -2.96 8.01
C THR A 278 14.93 -3.87 8.86
N VAL A 279 13.81 -3.37 9.39
CA VAL A 279 12.86 -4.14 10.20
C VAL A 279 11.44 -3.74 9.82
N PRO A 280 10.92 -4.24 8.69
CA PRO A 280 9.55 -3.99 8.26
C PRO A 280 8.52 -4.53 9.26
N PRO A 281 7.27 -4.02 9.28
CA PRO A 281 6.20 -4.56 10.11
C PRO A 281 5.97 -6.08 9.85
N PRO A 282 6.17 -6.97 10.84
CA PRO A 282 6.14 -8.41 10.61
C PRO A 282 4.83 -8.92 10.03
N THR A 283 3.70 -8.43 10.53
CA THR A 283 2.38 -8.79 10.01
C THR A 283 2.24 -8.48 8.51
N MET A 284 2.75 -7.34 8.04
CA MET A 284 2.68 -7.00 6.62
C MET A 284 3.59 -7.92 5.80
N MET A 285 4.77 -8.25 6.32
CA MET A 285 5.70 -9.19 5.66
C MET A 285 5.09 -10.58 5.51
N THR A 286 4.39 -11.09 6.54
CA THR A 286 3.68 -12.37 6.47
C THR A 286 2.66 -12.42 5.32
N PHE A 287 2.09 -11.27 4.96
CA PHE A 287 1.13 -11.13 3.85
C PHE A 287 1.76 -10.66 2.53
N ASN A 288 3.05 -10.92 2.33
CA ASN A 288 3.82 -10.62 1.11
C ASN A 288 3.99 -9.12 0.81
N ALA A 289 4.19 -8.29 1.84
CA ALA A 289 4.57 -6.90 1.62
C ALA A 289 6.01 -6.78 1.09
N ALA A 290 6.26 -5.78 0.25
CA ALA A 290 7.60 -5.47 -0.24
C ALA A 290 8.51 -5.05 0.92
N ALA A 291 9.70 -5.64 1.08
CA ALA A 291 10.64 -5.31 2.15
C ALA A 291 11.15 -3.85 2.14
N ARG A 292 10.91 -3.10 1.05
CA ARG A 292 11.47 -1.76 0.75
C ARG A 292 13.00 -1.71 0.63
N GLU A 293 13.64 -2.85 0.54
CA GLU A 293 15.05 -2.96 0.18
C GLU A 293 15.22 -2.87 -1.34
N ILE A 294 14.29 -3.49 -2.08
CA ILE A 294 14.16 -3.47 -3.52
C ILE A 294 12.77 -2.96 -3.94
N CYS A 295 12.69 -2.41 -5.15
CA CYS A 295 11.41 -2.02 -5.75
C CYS A 295 10.75 -3.24 -6.41
N ILE A 296 9.47 -3.46 -6.13
CA ILE A 296 8.67 -4.50 -6.80
C ILE A 296 7.45 -3.86 -7.46
N VAL A 297 7.13 -4.32 -8.68
CA VAL A 297 5.96 -3.86 -9.45
C VAL A 297 4.75 -4.77 -9.24
N ARG A 298 5.01 -6.06 -9.00
CA ARG A 298 4.02 -7.09 -8.69
C ARG A 298 4.30 -7.68 -7.31
N ASN A 299 3.23 -7.96 -6.57
CA ASN A 299 3.33 -8.73 -5.33
C ASN A 299 2.98 -10.18 -5.66
N ASP A 300 3.75 -11.11 -5.13
CA ASP A 300 3.36 -12.51 -5.15
C ASP A 300 2.26 -12.73 -4.11
N HIS A 301 1.14 -13.30 -4.55
CA HIS A 301 -0.01 -13.53 -3.70
C HIS A 301 -0.04 -15.01 -3.32
N THR A 302 0.31 -15.31 -2.08
CA THR A 302 0.13 -16.64 -1.49
C THR A 302 -0.89 -16.60 -0.36
N THR A 303 -1.50 -17.76 -0.11
CA THR A 303 -2.32 -18.06 1.07
C THR A 303 -1.64 -19.20 1.81
N THR A 304 -1.10 -18.96 3.00
CA THR A 304 -0.33 -19.97 3.75
C THR A 304 -0.93 -20.22 5.15
N PRO A 305 -0.69 -21.40 5.76
CA PRO A 305 -1.13 -21.65 7.14
C PRO A 305 -0.60 -20.61 8.14
N LEU A 306 0.62 -20.10 7.95
CA LEU A 306 1.20 -19.04 8.79
C LEU A 306 0.39 -17.74 8.73
N GLN A 307 -0.16 -17.39 7.57
CA GLN A 307 -1.02 -16.21 7.42
C GLN A 307 -2.33 -16.37 8.20
N ALA A 308 -2.97 -17.55 8.11
CA ALA A 308 -4.16 -17.85 8.90
C ALA A 308 -3.87 -17.81 10.42
N LEU A 309 -2.77 -18.45 10.85
CA LEU A 309 -2.33 -18.40 12.25
C LEU A 309 -2.02 -16.96 12.70
N THR A 310 -1.51 -16.11 11.82
CA THR A 310 -1.27 -14.70 12.12
C THR A 310 -2.57 -13.95 12.35
N MET A 311 -3.60 -14.14 11.52
CA MET A 311 -4.91 -13.52 11.74
C MET A 311 -5.60 -14.05 13.00
N MET A 312 -5.43 -15.33 13.29
CA MET A 312 -6.04 -15.95 14.46
C MET A 312 -5.43 -15.42 15.78
N ASN A 313 -4.10 -15.22 15.83
CA ASN A 313 -3.38 -15.00 17.09
C ASN A 313 -2.82 -13.59 17.29
N ASN A 314 -2.62 -12.80 16.24
CA ASN A 314 -2.04 -11.47 16.40
C ASN A 314 -3.00 -10.55 17.14
N LYS A 315 -2.48 -9.83 18.15
CA LYS A 315 -3.23 -8.94 19.05
C LYS A 315 -4.21 -8.02 18.33
N THR A 316 -3.83 -7.46 17.17
CA THR A 316 -4.72 -6.55 16.41
C THR A 316 -5.98 -7.26 15.92
N PHE A 317 -5.86 -8.50 15.45
CA PHE A 317 -6.99 -9.26 14.92
C PHE A 317 -7.83 -9.87 16.04
N VAL A 318 -7.22 -10.28 17.15
CA VAL A 318 -7.95 -10.74 18.34
C VAL A 318 -8.76 -9.58 18.93
N GLU A 319 -8.18 -8.38 19.04
CA GLU A 319 -8.91 -7.18 19.47
C GLU A 319 -10.01 -6.81 18.47
N ALA A 320 -9.75 -6.84 17.16
CA ALA A 320 -10.79 -6.62 16.15
C ALA A 320 -11.94 -7.64 16.27
N ALA A 321 -11.64 -8.92 16.51
CA ALA A 321 -12.65 -9.94 16.73
C ALA A 321 -13.50 -9.68 17.98
N ARG A 322 -12.88 -9.20 19.07
CA ARG A 322 -13.62 -8.76 20.28
C ARG A 322 -14.62 -7.66 19.95
N PHE A 323 -14.19 -6.62 19.24
CA PHE A 323 -15.04 -5.48 18.92
C PHE A 323 -16.11 -5.80 17.85
N LEU A 324 -15.83 -6.74 16.94
CA LEU A 324 -16.87 -7.32 16.10
C LEU A 324 -17.90 -8.09 16.96
N GLY A 325 -17.46 -8.85 17.95
CA GLY A 325 -18.33 -9.50 18.94
C GLY A 325 -19.18 -8.51 19.75
N GLU A 326 -18.61 -7.38 20.20
CA GLU A 326 -19.37 -6.31 20.86
C GLU A 326 -20.41 -5.72 19.92
N ARG A 327 -20.03 -5.45 18.67
CA ARG A 327 -20.95 -4.95 17.64
C ARG A 327 -22.11 -5.91 17.41
N MET A 328 -21.86 -7.21 17.34
CA MET A 328 -22.89 -8.25 17.20
C MET A 328 -23.93 -8.18 18.33
N MET A 329 -23.56 -7.69 19.52
CA MET A 329 -24.46 -7.59 20.66
C MET A 329 -25.19 -6.24 20.76
N LYS A 330 -24.86 -5.24 19.93
CA LYS A 330 -25.51 -3.92 19.96
C LYS A 330 -27.02 -3.99 19.67
N PRO A 331 -27.50 -4.74 18.65
CA PRO A 331 -28.94 -4.89 18.41
C PRO A 331 -29.57 -5.80 19.47
N ARG A 332 -30.33 -5.21 20.41
CA ARG A 332 -30.91 -5.91 21.56
C ARG A 332 -32.07 -6.84 21.18
N ASP A 333 -32.75 -6.54 20.09
CA ASP A 333 -33.90 -7.25 19.52
C ASP A 333 -33.50 -8.48 18.69
N GLN A 334 -32.24 -8.58 18.24
CA GLN A 334 -31.79 -9.69 17.42
C GLN A 334 -31.43 -10.95 18.24
N ARG A 335 -31.87 -12.11 17.74
CA ARG A 335 -31.46 -13.43 18.25
C ARG A 335 -30.01 -13.75 17.86
N PRO A 336 -29.30 -14.64 18.59
CA PRO A 336 -27.92 -15.00 18.30
C PRO A 336 -27.64 -15.39 16.84
N ARG A 337 -28.55 -16.17 16.24
CA ARG A 337 -28.43 -16.60 14.84
C ARG A 337 -28.45 -15.44 13.84
N GLN A 338 -29.26 -14.40 14.09
CA GLN A 338 -29.31 -13.21 13.25
C GLN A 338 -28.02 -12.39 13.37
N ARG A 339 -27.51 -12.24 14.61
CA ARG A 339 -26.25 -11.54 14.88
C ARG A 339 -25.05 -12.18 14.17
N VAL A 340 -24.96 -13.52 14.21
CA VAL A 340 -23.91 -14.28 13.50
C VAL A 340 -24.05 -14.13 11.99
N ALA A 341 -25.27 -14.20 11.44
CA ALA A 341 -25.49 -14.01 10.01
C ALA A 341 -25.12 -12.61 9.52
N GLU A 342 -25.44 -11.57 10.31
CA GLU A 342 -25.07 -10.19 9.99
C GLU A 342 -23.55 -9.98 10.05
N ALA A 343 -22.87 -10.52 11.08
CA ALA A 343 -21.41 -10.47 11.18
C ALA A 343 -20.73 -11.18 10.00
N PHE A 344 -21.23 -12.36 9.61
CA PHE A 344 -20.74 -13.08 8.45
C PHE A 344 -20.85 -12.21 7.19
N ARG A 345 -22.03 -11.65 6.92
CA ARG A 345 -22.25 -10.77 5.77
C ARG A 345 -21.39 -9.50 5.81
N ARG A 346 -21.18 -8.93 6.99
CA ARG A 346 -20.33 -7.74 7.15
C ARG A 346 -18.87 -7.99 6.79
N VAL A 347 -18.38 -9.21 7.03
CA VAL A 347 -16.99 -9.59 6.75
C VAL A 347 -16.83 -10.14 5.32
N THR A 348 -17.72 -11.01 4.87
CA THR A 348 -17.59 -11.72 3.58
C THR A 348 -18.38 -11.09 2.44
N SER A 349 -19.20 -10.07 2.73
CA SER A 349 -20.11 -9.40 1.77
C SER A 349 -21.21 -10.30 1.17
N ARG A 350 -21.43 -11.52 1.68
CA ARG A 350 -22.51 -12.43 1.27
C ARG A 350 -23.27 -12.99 2.47
N ALA A 351 -24.49 -13.49 2.24
CA ALA A 351 -25.17 -14.26 3.29
C ALA A 351 -24.47 -15.61 3.53
N PRO A 352 -24.41 -16.11 4.78
CA PRO A 352 -23.98 -17.48 5.03
C PRO A 352 -25.02 -18.46 4.50
N SER A 353 -24.56 -19.60 4.02
CA SER A 353 -25.42 -20.75 3.78
C SER A 353 -25.97 -21.30 5.10
N LYS A 354 -27.03 -22.12 5.01
CA LYS A 354 -27.61 -22.77 6.20
C LYS A 354 -26.58 -23.59 6.97
N ALA A 355 -25.75 -24.38 6.26
CA ALA A 355 -24.73 -25.23 6.86
C ALA A 355 -23.63 -24.43 7.58
N GLU A 356 -23.12 -23.35 6.96
CA GLU A 356 -22.13 -22.46 7.58
C GLU A 356 -22.68 -21.82 8.86
N LEU A 357 -23.92 -21.32 8.80
CA LEU A 357 -24.55 -20.69 9.95
C LEU A 357 -24.82 -21.70 11.08
N ASP A 358 -25.19 -22.95 10.74
CA ASP A 358 -25.40 -24.02 11.72
C ASP A 358 -24.09 -24.39 12.44
N LEU A 359 -22.96 -24.45 11.72
CA LEU A 359 -21.62 -24.68 12.30
C LEU A 359 -21.22 -23.53 13.24
N LEU A 360 -21.29 -22.28 12.78
CA LEU A 360 -20.94 -21.12 13.61
C LEU A 360 -21.82 -21.02 14.86
N MET A 361 -23.09 -21.41 14.77
CA MET A 361 -23.99 -21.47 15.92
C MET A 361 -23.66 -22.62 16.88
N LYS A 362 -23.12 -23.74 16.39
CA LYS A 362 -22.61 -24.83 17.22
C LYS A 362 -21.40 -24.35 18.02
N ASP A 363 -20.46 -23.68 17.35
CA ASP A 363 -19.27 -23.09 17.97
C ASP A 363 -19.65 -22.04 19.02
N PHE A 364 -20.58 -21.13 18.68
CA PHE A 364 -21.10 -20.14 19.63
C PHE A 364 -21.62 -20.78 20.92
N ARG A 365 -22.48 -21.80 20.80
CA ARG A 365 -23.05 -22.50 21.98
C ARG A 365 -21.96 -23.21 22.79
N PHE A 366 -21.00 -23.82 22.10
CA PHE A 366 -19.86 -24.47 22.74
C PHE A 366 -19.04 -23.46 23.56
N TYR A 367 -18.57 -22.37 22.93
CA TYR A 367 -17.78 -21.34 23.60
C TYR A 367 -18.57 -20.65 24.73
N GLN A 368 -19.86 -20.38 24.54
CA GLN A 368 -20.67 -19.76 25.59
C GLN A 368 -20.79 -20.66 26.83
N LYS A 369 -20.95 -21.98 26.64
CA LYS A 369 -20.98 -22.95 27.74
C LYS A 369 -19.62 -23.04 28.43
N ASP A 370 -18.54 -23.05 27.66
CA ASP A 370 -17.17 -23.12 28.19
C ASP A 370 -16.81 -21.87 29.01
N PHE A 371 -17.01 -20.68 28.46
CA PHE A 371 -16.70 -19.42 29.15
C PHE A 371 -17.59 -19.14 30.38
N ARG A 372 -18.80 -19.72 30.44
CA ARG A 372 -19.61 -19.69 31.68
C ARG A 372 -18.98 -20.52 32.79
N LYS A 373 -18.29 -21.62 32.46
CA LYS A 373 -17.55 -22.44 33.41
C LYS A 373 -16.16 -21.87 33.72
N ASN A 374 -15.56 -21.17 32.76
CA ASN A 374 -14.22 -20.62 32.86
C ASN A 374 -14.20 -19.09 32.68
N ALA A 375 -14.69 -18.38 33.70
CA ALA A 375 -14.75 -16.91 33.70
C ALA A 375 -13.35 -16.24 33.59
N LYS A 376 -12.30 -16.92 34.08
CA LYS A 376 -10.91 -16.45 33.95
C LYS A 376 -10.47 -16.42 32.50
N ALA A 377 -10.72 -17.48 31.72
CA ALA A 377 -10.40 -17.53 30.30
C ALA A 377 -11.16 -16.47 29.50
N ALA A 378 -12.44 -16.24 29.82
CA ALA A 378 -13.21 -15.15 29.20
C ALA A 378 -12.56 -13.79 29.47
N SER A 379 -12.17 -13.52 30.72
CA SER A 379 -11.53 -12.27 31.11
C SER A 379 -10.16 -12.08 30.43
N GLN A 380 -9.37 -13.15 30.31
CA GLN A 380 -8.10 -13.13 29.59
C GLN A 380 -8.30 -12.76 28.11
N LEU A 381 -9.19 -13.45 27.40
CA LEU A 381 -9.50 -13.14 25.99
C LEU A 381 -9.96 -11.68 25.85
N LEU A 382 -10.92 -11.26 26.69
CA LEU A 382 -11.50 -9.92 26.65
C LEU A 382 -10.56 -8.81 27.15
N SER A 383 -9.34 -9.13 27.56
CA SER A 383 -8.29 -8.16 27.88
C SER A 383 -7.25 -7.99 26.77
N VAL A 384 -7.31 -8.78 25.69
CA VAL A 384 -6.34 -8.71 24.58
C VAL A 384 -6.55 -7.45 23.73
N GLY A 385 -5.71 -6.44 23.89
CA GLY A 385 -5.84 -5.15 23.21
C GLY A 385 -5.71 -3.99 24.19
N GLU A 386 -5.78 -2.75 23.72
CA GLU A 386 -5.80 -1.57 24.60
C GLU A 386 -7.17 -0.96 24.74
N ARG A 387 -8.07 -1.16 23.76
CA ARG A 387 -9.41 -0.64 23.87
C ARG A 387 -10.21 -1.48 24.85
N LEU A 388 -10.78 -0.79 25.82
CA LEU A 388 -11.63 -1.38 26.83
C LEU A 388 -12.96 -1.79 26.21
N ARG A 389 -13.43 -2.99 26.60
CA ARG A 389 -14.76 -3.48 26.23
C ARG A 389 -15.87 -2.69 26.89
N ASP A 390 -17.08 -2.79 26.37
CA ASP A 390 -18.28 -2.39 27.10
C ASP A 390 -18.47 -3.29 28.36
N PRO A 391 -18.40 -2.74 29.58
CA PRO A 391 -18.60 -3.50 30.81
C PRO A 391 -20.04 -3.99 30.98
N GLY A 392 -21.02 -3.36 30.33
CA GLY A 392 -22.43 -3.73 30.37
C GLY A 392 -22.75 -5.02 29.61
N LEU A 393 -21.83 -5.52 28.79
CA LEU A 393 -22.01 -6.79 28.06
C LEU A 393 -21.59 -7.99 28.93
N PRO A 394 -22.41 -9.07 28.99
CA PRO A 394 -22.06 -10.29 29.70
C PRO A 394 -20.76 -10.91 29.17
N ALA A 395 -19.75 -11.02 30.03
CA ALA A 395 -18.38 -11.41 29.64
C ALA A 395 -18.33 -12.76 28.91
N ALA A 396 -18.99 -13.81 29.43
CA ALA A 396 -18.97 -15.12 28.79
C ALA A 396 -19.62 -15.13 27.40
N GLN A 397 -20.68 -14.35 27.21
CA GLN A 397 -21.36 -14.25 25.92
C GLN A 397 -20.54 -13.44 24.93
N LEU A 398 -19.94 -12.34 25.38
CA LEU A 398 -19.06 -11.53 24.54
C LEU A 398 -17.81 -12.31 24.11
N ALA A 399 -17.19 -13.07 25.02
CA ALA A 399 -16.05 -13.93 24.72
C ALA A 399 -16.41 -14.99 23.66
N ALA A 400 -17.60 -15.61 23.75
CA ALA A 400 -18.09 -16.54 22.74
C ALA A 400 -18.29 -15.90 21.36
N TYR A 401 -18.91 -14.72 21.30
CA TYR A 401 -19.03 -13.98 20.04
C TYR A 401 -17.66 -13.54 19.49
N SER A 402 -16.71 -13.21 20.37
CA SER A 402 -15.35 -12.83 19.97
C SER A 402 -14.63 -13.98 19.26
N LEU A 403 -14.78 -15.23 19.73
CA LEU A 403 -14.20 -16.39 19.05
C LEU A 403 -14.91 -16.70 17.73
N VAL A 404 -16.24 -16.62 17.67
CA VAL A 404 -16.98 -16.76 16.40
C VAL A 404 -16.56 -15.69 15.39
N ALA A 405 -16.44 -14.44 15.83
CA ALA A 405 -15.94 -13.34 15.02
C ALA A 405 -14.50 -13.57 14.54
N ASN A 406 -13.63 -14.12 15.39
CA ASN A 406 -12.26 -14.48 15.03
C ASN A 406 -12.24 -15.55 13.92
N THR A 407 -13.08 -16.59 14.04
CA THR A 407 -13.25 -17.60 12.99
C THR A 407 -13.70 -16.97 11.68
N ILE A 408 -14.72 -16.10 11.70
CA ILE A 408 -15.23 -15.42 10.50
C ILE A 408 -14.15 -14.53 9.87
N LEU A 409 -13.40 -13.78 10.67
CA LEU A 409 -12.29 -12.93 10.19
C LEU A 409 -11.12 -13.75 9.63
N ASN A 410 -11.02 -15.04 9.98
CA ASN A 410 -9.96 -15.94 9.53
C ASN A 410 -10.34 -16.75 8.28
N LEU A 411 -11.54 -16.58 7.73
CA LEU A 411 -11.93 -17.20 6.47
C LEU A 411 -11.12 -16.63 5.29
N ASP A 412 -10.85 -17.45 4.27
CA ASP A 412 -10.25 -16.99 3.02
C ASP A 412 -11.04 -15.81 2.42
N GLU A 413 -12.36 -15.91 2.44
CA GLU A 413 -13.28 -14.89 1.92
C GLU A 413 -13.18 -13.55 2.66
N ALA A 414 -12.78 -13.54 3.94
CA ALA A 414 -12.62 -12.33 4.73
C ALA A 414 -11.45 -11.45 4.26
N ILE A 415 -10.49 -12.06 3.55
CA ILE A 415 -9.31 -11.39 3.00
C ILE A 415 -9.32 -11.32 1.47
N MET A 416 -10.43 -11.66 0.82
CA MET A 416 -10.58 -11.59 -0.64
C MET A 416 -11.40 -10.36 -1.04
N GLN A 417 -10.97 -9.72 -2.12
CA GLN A 417 -11.76 -8.78 -2.91
C GLN A 417 -12.42 -9.59 -4.03
N ASN A 418 -13.75 -9.57 -4.09
CA ASN A 418 -14.58 -10.34 -5.01
C ASN A 418 -15.32 -9.47 -6.03
#